data_AF-A0A3A8ZDS6-F1
#
_entry.id   AF-A0A3A8ZDS6-F1
#
_cell.length_a   1.000
_cell.length_b   1.000
_cell.length_c   1.000
_cell.angle_alpha   90.00
_cell.angle_beta   90.00
_cell.angle_gamma   90.00
#
_symmetry.space_group_name_H-M   'P 1'
#
loop_
_entity.id
_entity.type
_entity.pdbx_description
1 polymer ?
#
loop_
_entity_poly.entity_id
_entity_poly.type
_entity_poly.pdbx_seq_one_letter_code
_entity_poly.pdbx_strand_id
1 'polypeptide(L)'
;MKGPKAPKDPESRREFFYVIREKEIFGSVQPDGRNVQFIYEDMGRLINSAQVTGNITDEKMLALLRDTAGFRRLVHSIGVSVETEDPAKQIGFVFQMYGKEDRLGGGTQICAALRGDGAEVRLKMEEQEWSSDDREPGQILFLFDEPELMAAANVRFYLNDGYHAPEVSEESEIDFHSSDYRNMIARSLMDMGDATRVRRAIGRAQTEEEVTVAYIGGSITQGAGAVPVNMECYAYKSYKSFAKRFGSGDNVRLIKAGVGGTPSELGMIRFERDVLRDGSKLPDIVIVEFAVNDEGDETQGNCYESLVRKILSLPNSPAVILLFSVFADDWNLQDRLKAVGERYRLPMVSVRDAVTPQFRLKPGEGRVLSKNQFFYDMFHPTNAGHTVMSDCLTYFFEQAAVSKDDGEDFLKNGLPEPVIGADYERVRLLDRKELPEGALVSTGGFCWTDDNLQAVEMDEELALTPEFPNNWMYDGEKEKRDEPFVLELFCRALVIVFKDSGEVKAGRADVFVDGVKKLTADPHINGWIHCNPVILIQEKEAKKHVVQVRMSAGEGKKEFTILGFGYV
;
A
#
# COMPACT_ATOMS: atom_id res chain seq x y z
N MET A 1 8.47 -23.25 59.89
CA MET A 1 8.41 -23.92 58.58
C MET A 1 8.45 -22.85 57.50
N LYS A 2 9.46 -22.83 56.63
CA LYS A 2 9.42 -22.01 55.41
C LYS A 2 8.56 -22.79 54.40
N GLY A 3 7.45 -22.21 53.97
CA GLY A 3 6.61 -22.80 52.93
C GLY A 3 7.39 -23.03 51.63
N PRO A 4 6.87 -23.86 50.71
CA PRO A 4 7.54 -24.13 49.44
C PRO A 4 7.71 -22.81 48.68
N LYS A 5 8.95 -22.44 48.39
CA LYS A 5 9.25 -21.39 47.41
C LYS A 5 9.08 -22.02 46.04
N ALA A 6 8.15 -21.49 45.23
CA ALA A 6 8.05 -21.82 43.81
C ALA A 6 9.45 -21.68 43.17
N PRO A 7 9.87 -22.62 42.29
CA PRO A 7 11.06 -22.44 41.50
C PRO A 7 10.93 -21.12 40.73
N LYS A 8 11.85 -20.18 40.96
CA LYS A 8 11.95 -18.97 40.16
C LYS A 8 12.77 -19.34 38.94
N ASP A 9 12.11 -19.79 37.88
CA ASP A 9 12.76 -20.05 36.60
C ASP A 9 13.37 -18.73 36.08
N PRO A 10 14.71 -18.63 35.93
CA PRO A 10 15.36 -17.45 35.38
C PRO A 10 14.84 -17.08 33.98
N GLU A 11 14.36 -18.06 33.18
CA GLU A 11 13.84 -17.84 31.83
C GLU A 11 12.53 -17.04 31.82
N SER A 12 11.72 -17.13 32.89
CA SER A 12 10.45 -16.39 33.03
C SER A 12 10.61 -14.88 33.21
N ARG A 13 11.84 -14.39 33.41
CA ARG A 13 12.17 -12.98 33.68
C ARG A 13 13.05 -12.34 32.61
N ARG A 14 13.33 -13.03 31.50
CA ARG A 14 14.11 -12.44 30.41
C ARG A 14 13.40 -11.20 29.88
N GLU A 15 14.16 -10.13 29.72
CA GLU A 15 13.67 -8.91 29.09
C GLU A 15 13.30 -9.20 27.63
N PHE A 16 12.28 -8.51 27.15
CA PHE A 16 11.76 -8.67 25.79
C PHE A 16 11.21 -7.37 25.27
N PHE A 17 11.08 -7.28 23.96
CA PHE A 17 10.28 -6.25 23.30
C PHE A 17 9.32 -6.88 22.30
N TYR A 18 8.23 -6.18 22.01
CA TYR A 18 7.26 -6.61 21.00
C TYR A 18 7.73 -6.22 19.60
N VAL A 19 7.52 -7.13 18.66
CA VAL A 19 7.55 -6.84 17.22
C VAL A 19 6.12 -6.70 16.71
N ILE A 20 5.24 -7.58 17.18
CA ILE A 20 3.79 -7.54 16.93
C ILE A 20 3.12 -7.50 18.30
N ARG A 21 2.25 -6.51 18.54
CA ARG A 21 1.48 -6.38 19.78
C ARG A 21 0.02 -6.13 19.45
N GLU A 22 -0.84 -7.07 19.86
CA GLU A 22 -2.29 -6.98 19.72
C GLU A 22 -2.72 -6.61 18.29
N LYS A 23 -2.10 -7.23 17.27
CA LYS A 23 -2.45 -7.00 15.86
C LYS A 23 -3.43 -8.03 15.38
N GLU A 24 -4.46 -7.59 14.66
CA GLU A 24 -5.34 -8.50 13.95
C GLU A 24 -4.60 -9.23 12.83
N ILE A 25 -4.95 -10.50 12.63
CA ILE A 25 -4.47 -11.35 11.54
C ILE A 25 -5.65 -12.12 10.95
N PHE A 26 -5.59 -12.39 9.65
CA PHE A 26 -6.69 -13.02 8.92
C PHE A 26 -6.21 -14.12 7.99
N GLY A 27 -6.96 -15.22 7.93
CA GLY A 27 -6.68 -16.33 7.03
C GLY A 27 -7.02 -16.03 5.56
N SER A 28 -6.26 -15.13 4.91
CA SER A 28 -6.44 -14.81 3.49
C SER A 28 -6.11 -16.01 2.60
N VAL A 29 -7.03 -16.37 1.71
CA VAL A 29 -6.85 -17.46 0.75
C VAL A 29 -5.80 -17.09 -0.29
N GLN A 30 -4.76 -17.90 -0.39
CA GLN A 30 -3.66 -17.75 -1.34
C GLN A 30 -3.93 -18.53 -2.64
N PRO A 31 -3.28 -18.19 -3.76
CA PRO A 31 -3.43 -18.93 -5.03
C PRO A 31 -3.11 -20.43 -4.93
N ASP A 32 -2.26 -20.83 -3.98
CA ASP A 32 -1.91 -22.23 -3.71
C ASP A 32 -2.93 -22.96 -2.80
N GLY A 33 -3.99 -22.28 -2.39
CA GLY A 33 -5.07 -22.79 -1.56
C GLY A 33 -4.82 -22.73 -0.05
N ARG A 34 -3.65 -22.23 0.41
CA ARG A 34 -3.40 -22.01 1.85
C ARG A 34 -4.11 -20.75 2.33
N ASN A 35 -4.42 -20.70 3.63
CA ASN A 35 -4.94 -19.51 4.29
C ASN A 35 -3.82 -18.89 5.11
N VAL A 36 -3.34 -17.71 4.70
CA VAL A 36 -2.09 -17.15 5.22
C VAL A 36 -2.24 -15.66 5.49
N GLN A 37 -1.80 -15.22 6.67
CA GLN A 37 -1.44 -13.82 6.90
C GLN A 37 0.07 -13.68 6.77
N PHE A 38 0.53 -12.85 5.82
CA PHE A 38 1.92 -12.45 5.71
C PHE A 38 2.16 -11.15 6.49
N ILE A 39 3.30 -11.08 7.17
CA ILE A 39 3.83 -9.87 7.81
C ILE A 39 5.29 -9.77 7.43
N TYR A 40 5.62 -8.81 6.58
CA TYR A 40 6.98 -8.62 6.08
C TYR A 40 7.84 -7.89 7.11
N GLU A 41 9.04 -8.40 7.35
CA GLU A 41 9.98 -7.90 8.36
C GLU A 41 11.31 -7.43 7.71
N ASP A 42 11.42 -7.53 6.39
CA ASP A 42 12.55 -7.09 5.58
C ASP A 42 12.52 -5.58 5.26
N MET A 43 13.53 -5.09 4.53
CA MET A 43 13.64 -3.69 4.10
C MET A 43 13.53 -2.65 5.24
N GLY A 44 13.96 -3.02 6.44
CA GLY A 44 13.91 -2.16 7.63
C GLY A 44 12.61 -2.24 8.43
N ARG A 45 11.61 -3.03 7.99
CA ARG A 45 10.34 -3.22 8.71
C ARG A 45 10.56 -3.77 10.11
N LEU A 46 11.41 -4.78 10.30
CA LEU A 46 11.70 -5.33 11.64
C LEU A 46 12.30 -4.31 12.60
N ILE A 47 13.20 -3.47 12.09
CA ILE A 47 13.82 -2.40 12.87
C ILE A 47 12.75 -1.39 13.29
N ASN A 48 11.87 -1.02 12.37
CA ASN A 48 10.76 -0.12 12.67
C ASN A 48 9.77 -0.75 13.66
N SER A 49 9.39 -2.02 13.50
CA SER A 49 8.56 -2.76 14.46
C SER A 49 9.18 -2.76 15.86
N ALA A 50 10.49 -2.97 15.97
CA ALA A 50 11.21 -2.87 17.25
C ALA A 50 11.17 -1.44 17.84
N GLN A 51 11.20 -0.39 17.02
CA GLN A 51 11.11 1.00 17.45
C GLN A 51 9.67 1.40 17.85
N VAL A 52 8.68 1.08 17.01
CA VAL A 52 7.29 1.53 17.13
C VAL A 52 6.54 0.68 18.16
N THR A 53 6.63 -0.64 18.05
CA THR A 53 5.93 -1.59 18.91
C THR A 53 6.76 -1.91 20.15
N GLY A 54 8.06 -2.10 19.96
CA GLY A 54 9.00 -2.49 21.01
C GLY A 54 9.62 -1.33 21.80
N ASN A 55 9.45 -0.08 21.34
CA ASN A 55 10.02 1.14 21.93
C ASN A 55 11.57 1.10 22.05
N ILE A 56 12.25 0.29 21.23
CA ILE A 56 13.71 0.19 21.23
C ILE A 56 14.32 1.46 20.63
N THR A 57 15.21 2.09 21.41
CA THR A 57 15.97 3.29 20.99
C THR A 57 17.48 3.04 20.95
N ASP A 58 17.95 1.88 21.40
CA ASP A 58 19.38 1.53 21.34
C ASP A 58 19.77 1.15 19.90
N GLU A 59 20.48 2.06 19.25
CA GLU A 59 20.99 1.89 17.88
C GLU A 59 21.86 0.64 17.69
N LYS A 60 22.56 0.16 18.74
CA LYS A 60 23.34 -1.08 18.66
C LYS A 60 22.43 -2.30 18.62
N MET A 61 21.32 -2.30 19.35
CA MET A 61 20.32 -3.36 19.27
C MET A 61 19.61 -3.32 17.92
N LEU A 62 19.20 -2.15 17.45
CA LEU A 62 18.54 -1.99 16.14
C LEU A 62 19.45 -2.46 14.99
N ALA A 63 20.75 -2.11 15.03
CA ALA A 63 21.71 -2.57 14.03
C ALA A 63 21.84 -4.10 13.99
N LEU A 64 21.57 -4.80 15.09
CA LEU A 64 21.63 -6.26 15.14
C LEU A 64 20.48 -6.95 14.43
N LEU A 65 19.35 -6.27 14.21
CA LEU A 65 18.20 -6.86 13.53
C LEU A 65 18.36 -6.91 12.00
N ARG A 66 19.46 -6.35 11.45
CA ARG A 66 19.69 -6.24 10.00
C ARG A 66 20.05 -7.56 9.32
N ASP A 67 20.68 -8.48 10.04
CA ASP A 67 21.17 -9.74 9.47
C ASP A 67 20.97 -10.89 10.47
N THR A 68 21.04 -12.12 9.99
CA THR A 68 20.78 -13.31 10.80
C THR A 68 21.81 -13.48 11.93
N ALA A 69 23.07 -13.11 11.71
CA ALA A 69 24.11 -13.25 12.72
C ALA A 69 23.90 -12.30 13.90
N GLY A 70 23.55 -11.05 13.60
CA GLY A 70 23.18 -10.04 14.57
C GLY A 70 21.90 -10.42 15.31
N PHE A 71 20.88 -10.87 14.57
CA PHE A 71 19.61 -11.30 15.14
C PHE A 71 19.82 -12.38 16.20
N ARG A 72 20.60 -13.42 15.87
CA ARG A 72 20.94 -14.52 16.80
C ARG A 72 21.77 -14.07 17.99
N ARG A 73 22.55 -13.00 17.84
CA ARG A 73 23.32 -12.41 18.94
C ARG A 73 22.40 -11.68 19.92
N LEU A 74 21.38 -11.00 19.40
CA LEU A 74 20.43 -10.21 20.19
C LEU A 74 19.35 -11.07 20.84
N VAL A 75 18.72 -11.93 20.05
CA VAL A 75 17.50 -12.67 20.40
C VAL A 75 17.85 -14.05 20.97
N HIS A 76 17.37 -14.31 22.18
CA HIS A 76 17.44 -15.61 22.84
C HIS A 76 16.31 -16.54 22.37
N SER A 77 15.09 -16.04 22.31
CA SER A 77 13.91 -16.81 21.91
C SER A 77 12.79 -15.91 21.39
N ILE A 78 11.95 -16.46 20.52
CA ILE A 78 10.72 -15.81 20.04
C ILE A 78 9.55 -16.35 20.87
N GLY A 79 8.80 -15.47 21.52
CA GLY A 79 7.52 -15.82 22.13
C GLY A 79 6.37 -15.43 21.22
N VAL A 80 5.44 -16.34 20.99
CA VAL A 80 4.28 -16.10 20.13
C VAL A 80 3.02 -16.54 20.86
N SER A 81 1.99 -15.70 20.85
CA SER A 81 0.64 -16.06 21.28
C SER A 81 -0.38 -15.54 20.29
N VAL A 82 -1.47 -16.30 20.13
CA VAL A 82 -2.59 -15.92 19.26
C VAL A 82 -3.89 -16.18 19.99
N GLU A 83 -4.85 -15.27 19.82
CA GLU A 83 -6.19 -15.34 20.40
C GLU A 83 -7.24 -15.35 19.28
N THR A 84 -8.14 -16.32 19.31
CA THR A 84 -9.30 -16.44 18.40
C THR A 84 -10.59 -16.48 19.19
N GLU A 85 -11.73 -16.25 18.53
CA GLU A 85 -13.05 -16.40 19.17
C GLU A 85 -13.28 -17.82 19.71
N ASP A 86 -12.88 -18.85 18.95
CA ASP A 86 -12.84 -20.23 19.40
C ASP A 86 -11.41 -20.61 19.82
N PRO A 87 -11.11 -20.74 21.13
CA PRO A 87 -9.76 -21.02 21.62
C PRO A 87 -9.23 -22.42 21.24
N ALA A 88 -10.07 -23.30 20.69
CA ALA A 88 -9.65 -24.61 20.22
C ALA A 88 -8.98 -24.58 18.84
N LYS A 89 -9.07 -23.45 18.10
CA LYS A 89 -8.50 -23.30 16.76
C LYS A 89 -6.97 -23.40 16.81
N GLN A 90 -6.40 -24.06 15.81
CA GLN A 90 -4.96 -24.19 15.64
C GLN A 90 -4.47 -23.22 14.58
N ILE A 91 -3.31 -22.63 14.84
CA ILE A 91 -2.68 -21.66 13.94
C ILE A 91 -1.20 -22.03 13.85
N GLY A 92 -0.71 -22.22 12.62
CA GLY A 92 0.71 -22.38 12.37
C GLY A 92 1.40 -21.02 12.41
N PHE A 93 2.59 -20.97 13.00
CA PHE A 93 3.45 -19.80 12.96
C PHE A 93 4.76 -20.16 12.26
N VAL A 94 5.24 -19.27 11.41
CA VAL A 94 6.55 -19.36 10.76
C VAL A 94 7.25 -18.01 10.86
N PHE A 95 8.47 -18.00 11.40
CA PHE A 95 9.41 -16.88 11.26
C PHE A 95 10.47 -17.30 10.24
N GLN A 96 10.49 -16.67 9.07
CA GLN A 96 11.38 -17.01 7.97
C GLN A 96 12.53 -16.02 7.85
N MET A 97 13.75 -16.55 7.77
CA MET A 97 14.93 -15.84 7.27
C MET A 97 14.91 -15.86 5.75
N TYR A 98 15.24 -14.74 5.11
CA TYR A 98 15.50 -14.70 3.67
C TYR A 98 16.91 -15.21 3.35
N GLY A 99 17.02 -15.86 2.20
CA GLY A 99 18.26 -16.46 1.70
C GLY A 99 19.23 -15.47 1.06
N LYS A 100 20.48 -15.89 0.86
CA LYS A 100 21.49 -15.18 0.06
C LYS A 100 21.32 -15.49 -1.41
N GLU A 101 21.06 -16.75 -1.74
CA GLU A 101 20.95 -17.26 -3.11
C GLU A 101 19.49 -17.26 -3.61
N ASP A 102 18.56 -17.71 -2.76
CA ASP A 102 17.12 -17.63 -2.99
C ASP A 102 16.47 -16.82 -1.88
N ARG A 103 16.18 -15.55 -2.17
CA ARG A 103 15.64 -14.62 -1.17
C ARG A 103 14.34 -15.14 -0.56
N LEU A 104 13.40 -15.61 -1.38
CA LEU A 104 12.02 -15.91 -0.95
C LEU A 104 11.80 -17.40 -0.65
N GLY A 105 12.47 -18.29 -1.37
CA GLY A 105 12.36 -19.74 -1.18
C GLY A 105 13.43 -20.36 -0.28
N GLY A 106 14.49 -19.61 0.04
CA GLY A 106 15.60 -20.06 0.88
C GLY A 106 15.46 -19.70 2.37
N GLY A 107 16.59 -19.81 3.07
CA GLY A 107 16.73 -19.50 4.49
C GLY A 107 16.02 -20.44 5.49
N THR A 108 16.25 -20.19 6.77
CA THR A 108 15.71 -20.94 7.91
C THR A 108 14.25 -20.56 8.16
N GLN A 109 13.41 -21.57 8.42
CA GLN A 109 12.03 -21.40 8.89
C GLN A 109 11.92 -21.88 10.34
N ILE A 110 11.59 -20.98 11.25
CA ILE A 110 11.36 -21.28 12.66
C ILE A 110 9.85 -21.41 12.87
N CYS A 111 9.39 -22.63 13.20
CA CYS A 111 7.97 -22.95 13.17
C CYS A 111 7.40 -23.29 14.56
N ALA A 112 6.12 -22.96 14.78
CA ALA A 112 5.35 -23.42 15.93
C ALA A 112 3.92 -23.79 15.53
N ALA A 113 3.33 -24.73 16.27
CA ALA A 113 1.89 -24.92 16.31
C ALA A 113 1.34 -24.16 17.53
N LEU A 114 0.38 -23.27 17.29
CA LEU A 114 -0.25 -22.43 18.30
C LEU A 114 -1.71 -22.85 18.49
N ARG A 115 -2.24 -22.52 19.66
CA ARG A 115 -3.68 -22.54 19.94
C ARG A 115 -4.17 -21.11 20.05
N GLY A 116 -5.40 -20.88 19.63
CA GLY A 116 -6.08 -19.58 19.75
C GLY A 116 -6.52 -19.22 21.18
N ASP A 117 -5.93 -19.83 22.21
CA ASP A 117 -6.27 -19.64 23.62
C ASP A 117 -5.42 -18.57 24.32
N GLY A 118 -4.57 -17.86 23.57
CA GLY A 118 -3.67 -16.83 24.07
C GLY A 118 -2.44 -17.36 24.80
N ALA A 119 -2.24 -18.69 24.89
CA ALA A 119 -1.05 -19.24 25.53
C ALA A 119 0.21 -18.92 24.70
N GLU A 120 1.25 -18.41 25.37
CA GLU A 120 2.53 -18.16 24.72
C GLU A 120 3.31 -19.47 24.48
N VAL A 121 3.76 -19.67 23.24
CA VAL A 121 4.77 -20.66 22.87
C VAL A 121 6.11 -19.98 22.70
N ARG A 122 7.17 -20.57 23.28
CA ARG A 122 8.53 -20.02 23.24
C ARG A 122 9.46 -20.87 22.39
N LEU A 123 10.04 -20.27 21.36
CA LEU A 123 10.95 -20.88 20.38
C LEU A 123 12.38 -20.43 20.67
N LYS A 124 13.23 -21.31 21.21
CA LYS A 124 14.63 -20.96 21.55
C LYS A 124 15.51 -20.98 20.31
N MET A 125 16.35 -19.96 20.14
CA MET A 125 17.23 -19.86 18.97
C MET A 125 18.31 -20.95 18.95
N GLU A 126 18.70 -21.49 20.11
CA GLU A 126 19.68 -22.57 20.25
C GLU A 126 19.15 -23.94 19.81
N GLU A 127 17.83 -24.11 19.77
CA GLU A 127 17.15 -25.36 19.38
C GLU A 127 16.86 -25.43 17.87
N GLN A 128 17.11 -24.34 17.13
CA GLN A 128 16.82 -24.27 15.70
C GLN A 128 18.00 -24.77 14.85
N GLU A 129 17.69 -25.45 13.75
CA GLU A 129 18.66 -25.78 12.70
C GLU A 129 18.77 -24.61 11.73
N TRP A 130 19.97 -24.03 11.63
CA TRP A 130 20.21 -22.82 10.84
C TRP A 130 20.80 -23.14 9.48
N SER A 131 20.24 -22.56 8.43
CA SER A 131 20.71 -22.66 7.06
C SER A 131 21.96 -21.80 6.84
N SER A 132 22.91 -22.32 6.06
CA SER A 132 24.05 -21.52 5.59
C SER A 132 23.64 -20.40 4.61
N ASP A 133 22.46 -20.54 4.01
CA ASP A 133 21.87 -19.56 3.09
C ASP A 133 21.27 -18.35 3.82
N ASP A 134 21.16 -18.37 5.15
CA ASP A 134 20.55 -17.26 5.90
C ASP A 134 21.27 -15.93 5.69
N ARG A 135 20.48 -14.91 5.32
CA ARG A 135 20.92 -13.53 5.14
C ARG A 135 20.37 -12.62 6.23
N GLU A 136 19.05 -12.50 6.31
CA GLU A 136 18.37 -11.53 7.17
C GLU A 136 16.96 -12.02 7.57
N PRO A 137 16.39 -11.54 8.69
CA PRO A 137 14.97 -11.72 8.98
C PRO A 137 14.10 -11.22 7.81
N GLY A 138 13.24 -12.11 7.30
CA GLY A 138 12.46 -11.84 6.09
C GLY A 138 10.99 -11.54 6.39
N GLN A 139 10.29 -12.50 7.01
CA GLN A 139 8.85 -12.39 7.22
C GLN A 139 8.33 -13.32 8.32
N ILE A 140 7.13 -12.99 8.82
CA ILE A 140 6.30 -13.81 9.69
C ILE A 140 5.08 -14.28 8.89
N LEU A 141 4.72 -15.55 9.03
CA LEU A 141 3.50 -16.12 8.48
C LEU A 141 2.65 -16.70 9.60
N PHE A 142 1.36 -16.42 9.56
CA PHE A 142 0.34 -17.18 10.29
C PHE A 142 -0.46 -18.02 9.31
N LEU A 143 -0.49 -19.33 9.54
CA LEU A 143 -1.14 -20.34 8.71
C LEU A 143 -2.44 -20.77 9.40
N PHE A 144 -3.56 -20.67 8.69
CA PHE A 144 -4.88 -21.00 9.23
C PHE A 144 -5.43 -22.25 8.56
N ASP A 145 -6.06 -23.12 9.36
CA ASP A 145 -6.73 -24.32 8.85
C ASP A 145 -8.01 -23.99 8.08
N GLU A 146 -8.61 -22.83 8.37
CA GLU A 146 -9.86 -22.36 7.77
C GLU A 146 -9.65 -20.98 7.13
N PRO A 147 -10.28 -20.72 5.97
CA PRO A 147 -10.25 -19.41 5.35
C PRO A 147 -10.99 -18.39 6.21
N GLU A 148 -10.58 -17.14 6.12
CA GLU A 148 -11.25 -16.00 6.74
C GLU A 148 -11.35 -16.04 8.27
N LEU A 149 -10.58 -16.91 8.94
CA LEU A 149 -10.48 -16.92 10.40
C LEU A 149 -9.77 -15.65 10.88
N MET A 150 -10.41 -14.92 11.79
CA MET A 150 -9.85 -13.76 12.49
C MET A 150 -9.13 -14.19 13.76
N ALA A 151 -7.98 -13.59 14.03
CA ALA A 151 -7.28 -13.73 15.30
C ALA A 151 -6.53 -12.44 15.67
N ALA A 152 -6.08 -12.34 16.93
CA ALA A 152 -5.14 -11.31 17.38
C ALA A 152 -3.80 -11.96 17.77
N ALA A 153 -2.69 -11.41 17.30
CA ALA A 153 -1.37 -11.98 17.48
C ALA A 153 -0.45 -11.08 18.31
N ASN A 154 0.44 -11.73 19.05
CA ASN A 154 1.57 -11.12 19.73
C ASN A 154 2.85 -11.88 19.38
N VAL A 155 3.91 -11.15 19.03
CA VAL A 155 5.27 -11.68 18.81
C VAL A 155 6.25 -10.87 19.63
N ARG A 156 7.00 -11.56 20.50
CA ARG A 156 7.98 -10.99 21.43
C ARG A 156 9.35 -11.55 21.14
N PHE A 157 10.36 -10.70 21.12
CA PHE A 157 11.76 -11.12 21.10
C PHE A 157 12.34 -11.01 22.50
N TYR A 158 12.59 -12.17 23.11
CA TYR A 158 13.30 -12.26 24.38
C TYR A 158 14.79 -12.15 24.14
N LEU A 159 15.46 -11.37 24.98
CA LEU A 159 16.84 -10.97 24.76
C LEU A 159 17.85 -11.94 25.39
N ASN A 160 19.01 -12.06 24.74
CA ASN A 160 20.20 -12.63 25.34
C ASN A 160 20.74 -11.71 26.46
N ASP A 161 21.55 -12.27 27.35
CA ASP A 161 22.15 -11.52 28.45
C ASP A 161 23.03 -10.37 27.93
N GLY A 162 22.94 -9.20 28.58
CA GLY A 162 23.70 -8.00 28.21
C GLY A 162 22.97 -7.03 27.27
N TYR A 163 21.74 -7.36 26.86
CA TYR A 163 20.84 -6.43 26.17
C TYR A 163 19.66 -6.10 27.08
N HIS A 164 19.09 -4.91 26.89
CA HIS A 164 17.99 -4.43 27.71
C HIS A 164 16.84 -3.88 26.86
N ALA A 165 15.61 -4.23 27.23
CA ALA A 165 14.40 -3.69 26.64
C ALA A 165 13.76 -2.67 27.59
N PRO A 166 13.10 -1.62 27.07
CA PRO A 166 12.32 -0.71 27.90
C PRO A 166 11.13 -1.45 28.54
N GLU A 167 10.62 -0.91 29.65
CA GLU A 167 9.37 -1.41 30.21
C GLU A 167 8.22 -1.22 29.22
N VAL A 168 7.41 -2.27 29.07
CA VAL A 168 6.21 -2.24 28.23
C VAL A 168 5.18 -1.32 28.90
N SER A 169 4.83 -0.22 28.25
CA SER A 169 3.72 0.62 28.70
C SER A 169 2.38 -0.03 28.37
N GLU A 170 1.44 -0.01 29.31
CA GLU A 170 0.04 -0.35 29.04
C GLU A 170 -0.55 0.61 28.01
N GLU A 171 -1.33 0.08 27.07
CA GLU A 171 -2.08 0.85 26.09
C GLU A 171 -3.56 0.76 26.47
N SER A 172 -4.19 1.90 26.69
CA SER A 172 -5.64 1.96 26.92
C SER A 172 -6.38 1.87 25.59
N GLU A 173 -7.59 1.30 25.62
CA GLU A 173 -8.50 1.34 24.48
C GLU A 173 -8.72 2.78 23.97
N ILE A 174 -8.87 2.92 22.65
CA ILE A 174 -9.14 4.23 22.03
C ILE A 174 -10.62 4.57 22.24
N ASP A 175 -10.89 5.69 22.92
CA ASP A 175 -12.24 6.26 22.97
C ASP A 175 -12.49 7.16 21.75
N PHE A 176 -13.03 6.55 20.69
CA PHE A 176 -13.46 7.20 19.44
C PHE A 176 -14.57 8.26 19.61
N HIS A 177 -15.16 8.39 20.79
CA HIS A 177 -16.24 9.35 21.08
C HIS A 177 -15.83 10.49 22.01
N SER A 178 -14.63 10.40 22.58
CA SER A 178 -14.06 11.43 23.46
C SER A 178 -13.97 12.80 22.77
N SER A 179 -13.93 13.87 23.58
CA SER A 179 -13.64 15.22 23.07
C SER A 179 -12.24 15.32 22.47
N ASP A 180 -11.27 14.61 23.05
CA ASP A 180 -9.88 14.67 22.61
C ASP A 180 -9.71 13.98 21.25
N TYR A 181 -10.40 12.85 21.03
CA TYR A 181 -10.48 12.23 19.72
C TYR A 181 -11.13 13.16 18.68
N ARG A 182 -12.28 13.78 19.01
CA ARG A 182 -12.92 14.74 18.09
C ARG A 182 -12.04 15.95 17.78
N ASN A 183 -11.32 16.48 18.76
CA ASN A 183 -10.34 17.56 18.56
C ASN A 183 -9.16 17.11 17.69
N MET A 184 -8.72 15.86 17.82
CA MET A 184 -7.70 15.27 16.98
C MET A 184 -8.18 15.17 15.53
N ILE A 185 -9.37 14.63 15.29
CA ILE A 185 -9.97 14.52 13.96
C ILE A 185 -10.20 15.90 13.34
N ALA A 186 -10.64 16.90 14.12
CA ALA A 186 -10.87 18.25 13.58
C ALA A 186 -9.61 18.90 12.98
N ARG A 187 -8.41 18.52 13.44
CA ARG A 187 -7.13 18.98 12.85
C ARG A 187 -6.86 18.43 11.46
N SER A 188 -7.59 17.39 11.03
CA SER A 188 -7.40 16.80 9.71
C SER A 188 -7.90 17.70 8.58
N LEU A 189 -8.82 18.62 8.86
CA LEU A 189 -9.36 19.55 7.86
C LEU A 189 -8.30 20.61 7.55
N MET A 190 -7.48 20.33 6.54
CA MET A 190 -6.39 21.20 6.11
C MET A 190 -6.92 22.41 5.33
N ASP A 191 -7.83 22.17 4.39
CA ASP A 191 -8.55 23.22 3.66
C ASP A 191 -9.94 22.70 3.26
N MET A 192 -10.97 23.54 3.43
CA MET A 192 -12.32 23.25 2.97
C MET A 192 -12.45 23.31 1.44
N GLY A 193 -11.62 24.14 0.80
CA GLY A 193 -11.72 24.43 -0.63
C GLY A 193 -13.11 24.96 -1.04
N ASP A 194 -13.42 24.82 -2.32
CA ASP A 194 -14.75 24.91 -2.87
C ASP A 194 -15.46 23.55 -2.78
N ALA A 195 -16.24 23.37 -1.71
CA ALA A 195 -17.00 22.16 -1.48
C ALA A 195 -18.36 22.12 -2.23
N THR A 196 -18.60 22.98 -3.24
CA THR A 196 -19.86 23.02 -4.00
C THR A 196 -20.20 21.68 -4.66
N ARG A 197 -19.21 21.03 -5.29
CA ARG A 197 -19.39 19.71 -5.92
C ARG A 197 -19.68 18.60 -4.90
N VAL A 198 -19.09 18.68 -3.70
CA VAL A 198 -19.36 17.76 -2.59
C VAL A 198 -20.79 17.94 -2.07
N ARG A 199 -21.22 19.19 -1.83
CA ARG A 199 -22.61 19.49 -1.43
C ARG A 199 -23.62 19.00 -2.47
N ARG A 200 -23.31 19.12 -3.76
CA ARG A 200 -24.14 18.56 -4.84
C ARG A 200 -24.27 17.03 -4.75
N ALA A 201 -23.17 16.31 -4.54
CA ALA A 201 -23.20 14.86 -4.34
C ALA A 201 -23.98 14.47 -3.07
N ILE A 202 -23.81 15.19 -1.96
CA ILE A 202 -24.61 15.00 -0.74
C ILE A 202 -26.10 15.20 -1.01
N GLY A 203 -26.47 16.30 -1.67
CA GLY A 203 -27.87 16.59 -2.00
C GLY A 203 -28.50 15.49 -2.87
N ARG A 204 -27.76 15.00 -3.87
CA ARG A 204 -28.20 13.86 -4.71
C ARG A 204 -28.40 12.59 -3.89
N ALA A 205 -27.47 12.27 -2.99
CA ALA A 205 -27.60 11.12 -2.12
C ALA A 205 -28.85 11.21 -1.22
N GLN A 206 -29.16 12.41 -0.71
CA GLN A 206 -30.32 12.67 0.14
C GLN A 206 -31.65 12.57 -0.61
N THR A 207 -31.65 12.80 -1.94
CA THR A 207 -32.82 12.67 -2.81
C THR A 207 -32.89 11.31 -3.51
N GLU A 208 -32.25 10.29 -2.94
CA GLU A 208 -32.26 8.88 -3.42
C GLU A 208 -31.64 8.67 -4.80
N GLU A 209 -30.94 9.66 -5.37
CA GLU A 209 -30.18 9.45 -6.60
C GLU A 209 -28.95 8.58 -6.34
N GLU A 210 -28.54 7.79 -7.33
CA GLU A 210 -27.31 7.00 -7.20
C GLU A 210 -26.09 7.93 -7.15
N VAL A 211 -25.26 7.75 -6.13
CA VAL A 211 -24.01 8.49 -5.91
C VAL A 211 -22.84 7.52 -5.80
N THR A 212 -21.81 7.71 -6.60
CA THR A 212 -20.62 6.86 -6.58
C THR A 212 -19.44 7.58 -5.93
N VAL A 213 -18.84 6.97 -4.91
CA VAL A 213 -17.63 7.46 -4.24
C VAL A 213 -16.45 6.58 -4.62
N ALA A 214 -15.50 7.14 -5.35
CA ALA A 214 -14.30 6.46 -5.81
C ALA A 214 -13.07 6.84 -4.98
N TYR A 215 -12.15 5.90 -4.83
CA TYR A 215 -10.86 6.07 -4.16
C TYR A 215 -9.76 5.57 -5.08
N ILE A 216 -8.77 6.41 -5.35
CA ILE A 216 -7.59 6.04 -6.13
C ILE A 216 -6.32 6.40 -5.34
N GLY A 217 -5.41 5.44 -5.23
CA GLY A 217 -4.19 5.59 -4.44
C GLY A 217 -3.31 4.37 -4.40
N GLY A 218 -2.42 4.34 -3.40
CA GLY A 218 -1.45 3.27 -3.16
C GLY A 218 -1.99 2.10 -2.33
N SER A 219 -1.10 1.46 -1.56
CA SER A 219 -1.42 0.30 -0.72
C SER A 219 -2.39 0.61 0.42
N ILE A 220 -2.35 1.83 0.97
CA ILE A 220 -3.29 2.24 2.02
C ILE A 220 -4.72 2.30 1.44
N THR A 221 -4.90 2.83 0.22
CA THR A 221 -6.18 2.77 -0.51
C THR A 221 -6.61 1.36 -0.87
N GLN A 222 -5.67 0.48 -1.20
CA GLN A 222 -5.97 -0.95 -1.42
C GLN A 222 -6.56 -1.58 -0.15
N GLY A 223 -6.07 -1.15 1.02
CA GLY A 223 -6.51 -1.61 2.33
C GLY A 223 -5.41 -2.27 3.15
N ALA A 224 -4.14 -2.17 2.75
CA ALA A 224 -3.04 -2.77 3.48
C ALA A 224 -3.06 -2.37 4.98
N GLY A 225 -2.80 -3.35 5.85
CA GLY A 225 -2.90 -3.23 7.31
C GLY A 225 -4.34 -3.31 7.87
N ALA A 226 -5.38 -3.22 7.04
CA ALA A 226 -6.75 -3.55 7.43
C ALA A 226 -6.98 -5.06 7.38
N VAL A 227 -7.73 -5.57 8.34
CA VAL A 227 -7.94 -6.99 8.58
C VAL A 227 -9.43 -7.23 8.93
N PRO A 228 -10.27 -7.72 7.99
CA PRO A 228 -9.95 -8.04 6.60
C PRO A 228 -9.77 -6.78 5.71
N VAL A 229 -8.92 -6.90 4.70
CA VAL A 229 -8.45 -5.82 3.80
C VAL A 229 -9.58 -5.08 3.07
N ASN A 230 -10.65 -5.78 2.69
CA ASN A 230 -11.75 -5.22 1.90
C ASN A 230 -12.75 -4.41 2.72
N MET A 231 -13.01 -4.78 3.98
CA MET A 231 -14.08 -4.17 4.80
C MET A 231 -13.56 -3.30 5.95
N GLU A 232 -12.35 -3.54 6.46
CA GLU A 232 -11.79 -2.74 7.55
C GLU A 232 -10.96 -1.54 7.07
N CYS A 233 -10.77 -1.39 5.76
CA CYS A 233 -10.03 -0.28 5.16
C CYS A 233 -10.79 1.05 5.22
N TYR A 234 -10.04 2.17 5.17
CA TYR A 234 -10.64 3.51 5.28
C TYR A 234 -11.58 3.80 4.11
N ALA A 235 -11.31 3.29 2.91
CA ALA A 235 -12.17 3.48 1.73
C ALA A 235 -13.55 2.86 1.99
N TYR A 236 -13.59 1.62 2.50
CA TYR A 236 -14.81 0.94 2.91
C TYR A 236 -15.56 1.73 4.01
N LYS A 237 -14.86 2.01 5.11
CA LYS A 237 -15.43 2.67 6.28
C LYS A 237 -15.98 4.06 5.97
N SER A 238 -15.26 4.85 5.17
CA SER A 238 -15.67 6.21 4.82
C SER A 238 -16.82 6.25 3.82
N TYR A 239 -16.87 5.35 2.82
CA TYR A 239 -18.06 5.28 1.95
C TYR A 239 -19.29 4.84 2.75
N LYS A 240 -19.15 3.86 3.66
CA LYS A 240 -20.25 3.44 4.54
C LYS A 240 -20.71 4.57 5.43
N SER A 241 -19.78 5.32 5.99
CA SER A 241 -20.05 6.51 6.79
C SER A 241 -20.83 7.56 5.99
N PHE A 242 -20.40 7.84 4.76
CA PHE A 242 -21.08 8.75 3.83
C PHE A 242 -22.49 8.25 3.52
N ALA A 243 -22.64 6.97 3.14
CA ALA A 243 -23.93 6.35 2.82
C ALA A 243 -24.91 6.42 4.00
N LYS A 244 -24.44 6.11 5.21
CA LYS A 244 -25.25 6.17 6.43
C LYS A 244 -25.73 7.59 6.77
N ARG A 245 -24.91 8.60 6.47
CA ARG A 245 -25.18 9.99 6.85
C ARG A 245 -26.00 10.75 5.82
N PHE A 246 -25.75 10.49 4.54
CA PHE A 246 -26.27 11.28 3.44
C PHE A 246 -27.07 10.48 2.43
N GLY A 247 -26.93 9.15 2.39
CA GLY A 247 -27.74 8.28 1.53
C GLY A 247 -29.09 7.92 2.14
N SER A 248 -29.90 7.23 1.35
CA SER A 248 -31.22 6.70 1.73
C SER A 248 -31.23 5.20 2.00
N GLY A 249 -30.05 4.57 2.01
CA GLY A 249 -29.86 3.12 2.20
C GLY A 249 -28.91 2.57 1.15
N ASP A 250 -29.46 2.22 -0.01
CA ASP A 250 -28.76 1.47 -1.06
C ASP A 250 -28.48 2.31 -2.32
N ASN A 251 -28.37 3.63 -2.23
CA ASN A 251 -28.10 4.51 -3.38
C ASN A 251 -26.63 4.98 -3.48
N VAL A 252 -25.77 4.60 -2.53
CA VAL A 252 -24.33 4.94 -2.60
C VAL A 252 -23.52 3.73 -3.07
N ARG A 253 -22.58 3.96 -3.98
CA ARG A 253 -21.69 2.93 -4.56
C ARG A 253 -20.23 3.22 -4.21
N LEU A 254 -19.47 2.16 -3.95
CA LEU A 254 -18.02 2.21 -3.77
C LEU A 254 -17.31 1.92 -5.10
N ILE A 255 -16.24 2.65 -5.37
CA ILE A 255 -15.15 2.20 -6.24
C ILE A 255 -13.84 2.30 -5.45
N LYS A 256 -13.20 1.17 -5.14
CA LYS A 256 -11.90 1.13 -4.45
C LYS A 256 -10.84 0.65 -5.43
N ALA A 257 -9.99 1.59 -5.86
CA ALA A 257 -8.97 1.42 -6.88
C ALA A 257 -7.56 1.73 -6.34
N GLY A 258 -7.17 1.08 -5.25
CA GLY A 258 -5.82 1.18 -4.69
C GLY A 258 -4.88 0.11 -5.26
N VAL A 259 -3.64 0.47 -5.58
CA VAL A 259 -2.62 -0.47 -6.05
C VAL A 259 -1.33 -0.28 -5.27
N GLY A 260 -0.94 -1.31 -4.51
CA GLY A 260 0.17 -1.23 -3.56
C GLY A 260 1.51 -0.80 -4.15
N GLY A 261 2.20 0.12 -3.47
CA GLY A 261 3.54 0.58 -3.85
C GLY A 261 3.60 1.43 -5.12
N THR A 262 2.48 1.95 -5.63
CA THR A 262 2.45 2.67 -6.92
C THR A 262 2.24 4.17 -6.76
N PRO A 263 2.96 5.01 -7.53
CA PRO A 263 2.76 6.46 -7.54
C PRO A 263 1.59 6.86 -8.46
N SER A 264 1.24 8.15 -8.42
CA SER A 264 0.25 8.77 -9.31
C SER A 264 0.62 8.64 -10.80
N GLU A 265 1.92 8.46 -11.12
CA GLU A 265 2.40 8.14 -12.47
C GLU A 265 1.77 6.87 -13.06
N LEU A 266 1.61 5.81 -12.24
CA LEU A 266 0.83 4.65 -12.66
C LEU A 266 -0.68 4.92 -12.56
N GLY A 267 -1.10 5.64 -11.51
CA GLY A 267 -2.49 5.99 -11.24
C GLY A 267 -3.20 6.65 -12.42
N MET A 268 -2.54 7.59 -13.10
CA MET A 268 -3.09 8.26 -14.29
C MET A 268 -3.25 7.34 -15.50
N ILE A 269 -2.43 6.30 -15.63
CA ILE A 269 -2.48 5.32 -16.74
C ILE A 269 -3.63 4.34 -16.54
N ARG A 270 -3.87 3.90 -15.29
CA ARG A 270 -4.91 2.92 -14.95
C ARG A 270 -6.28 3.54 -14.62
N PHE A 271 -6.40 4.86 -14.64
CA PHE A 271 -7.60 5.59 -14.19
C PHE A 271 -8.88 5.14 -14.93
N GLU A 272 -8.84 5.07 -16.26
CA GLU A 272 -9.98 4.60 -17.06
C GLU A 272 -10.44 3.19 -16.68
N ARG A 273 -9.48 2.27 -16.55
CA ARG A 273 -9.76 0.86 -16.24
C ARG A 273 -10.28 0.70 -14.81
N ASP A 274 -9.61 1.32 -13.84
CA ASP A 274 -9.85 1.03 -12.43
C ASP A 274 -10.91 1.91 -11.79
N VAL A 275 -11.05 3.16 -12.25
CA VAL A 275 -12.03 4.09 -11.69
C VAL A 275 -13.24 4.21 -12.59
N LEU A 276 -13.04 4.39 -13.89
CA LEU A 276 -14.17 4.52 -14.83
C LEU A 276 -14.72 3.17 -15.29
N ARG A 277 -14.06 2.05 -14.95
CA ARG A 277 -14.42 0.70 -15.40
C ARG A 277 -14.62 0.67 -16.92
N ASP A 278 -13.59 1.12 -17.65
CA ASP A 278 -13.58 1.32 -19.10
C ASP A 278 -14.73 2.21 -19.60
N GLY A 279 -15.09 3.23 -18.81
CA GLY A 279 -16.15 4.20 -19.12
C GLY A 279 -17.57 3.77 -18.72
N SER A 280 -17.75 2.58 -18.12
CA SER A 280 -19.06 2.12 -17.63
C SER A 280 -19.50 2.78 -16.31
N LYS A 281 -18.58 3.47 -15.62
CA LYS A 281 -18.83 4.19 -14.36
C LYS A 281 -18.36 5.63 -14.46
N LEU A 282 -19.09 6.52 -13.81
CA LEU A 282 -18.72 7.93 -13.61
C LEU A 282 -18.85 8.25 -12.11
N PRO A 283 -17.74 8.41 -11.37
CA PRO A 283 -17.81 8.72 -9.94
C PRO A 283 -18.30 10.15 -9.72
N ASP A 284 -18.98 10.39 -8.61
CA ASP A 284 -19.46 11.74 -8.22
C ASP A 284 -18.50 12.42 -7.25
N ILE A 285 -17.79 11.62 -6.46
CA ILE A 285 -16.71 12.04 -5.57
C ILE A 285 -15.51 11.12 -5.83
N VAL A 286 -14.32 11.69 -5.97
CA VAL A 286 -13.06 10.96 -6.09
C VAL A 286 -12.10 11.41 -4.99
N ILE A 287 -11.65 10.47 -4.16
CA ILE A 287 -10.61 10.67 -3.16
C ILE A 287 -9.28 10.25 -3.79
N VAL A 288 -8.31 11.17 -3.82
CA VAL A 288 -6.97 10.97 -4.38
C VAL A 288 -5.94 10.90 -3.25
N GLU A 289 -5.28 9.74 -3.09
CA GLU A 289 -4.38 9.45 -1.97
C GLU A 289 -3.05 8.88 -2.50
N PHE A 290 -2.06 9.75 -2.69
CA PHE A 290 -0.72 9.36 -3.14
C PHE A 290 0.41 10.05 -2.34
N ALA A 291 0.06 10.70 -1.23
CA ALA A 291 0.97 11.56 -0.48
C ALA A 291 2.17 10.83 0.11
N VAL A 292 2.10 9.51 0.22
CA VAL A 292 3.20 8.67 0.74
C VAL A 292 3.82 7.79 -0.35
N ASN A 293 3.31 7.84 -1.59
CA ASN A 293 3.78 7.04 -2.72
C ASN A 293 4.51 7.87 -3.80
N ASP A 294 4.14 9.14 -3.95
CA ASP A 294 4.63 10.01 -5.03
C ASP A 294 6.09 10.46 -4.91
N GLU A 295 6.86 9.88 -4.00
CA GLU A 295 8.31 9.95 -4.10
C GLU A 295 8.82 9.11 -5.28
N GLY A 296 8.04 8.12 -5.71
CA GLY A 296 8.28 7.36 -6.93
C GLY A 296 7.78 8.02 -8.22
N ASP A 297 7.14 9.20 -8.18
CA ASP A 297 6.78 9.95 -9.39
C ASP A 297 8.02 10.68 -9.94
N GLU A 298 8.49 10.29 -11.14
CA GLU A 298 9.69 10.86 -11.77
C GLU A 298 9.52 12.36 -12.04
N THR A 299 8.27 12.82 -12.17
CA THR A 299 7.93 14.20 -12.52
C THR A 299 7.73 15.12 -11.33
N GLN A 300 7.80 14.58 -10.11
CA GLN A 300 7.67 15.34 -8.86
C GLN A 300 6.35 16.15 -8.77
N GLY A 301 5.24 15.59 -9.27
CA GLY A 301 3.89 16.13 -9.13
C GLY A 301 3.18 16.51 -10.42
N ASN A 302 3.83 16.47 -11.59
CA ASN A 302 3.16 16.70 -12.88
C ASN A 302 2.18 15.55 -13.20
N CYS A 303 2.55 14.30 -12.90
CA CYS A 303 1.66 13.14 -12.99
C CYS A 303 0.47 13.27 -12.03
N TYR A 304 0.74 13.68 -10.78
CA TYR A 304 -0.31 13.90 -9.78
C TYR A 304 -1.32 14.98 -10.23
N GLU A 305 -0.82 16.14 -10.65
CA GLU A 305 -1.69 17.21 -11.14
C GLU A 305 -2.41 16.81 -12.43
N SER A 306 -1.75 16.09 -13.34
CA SER A 306 -2.36 15.52 -14.55
C SER A 306 -3.53 14.58 -14.21
N LEU A 307 -3.37 13.69 -13.22
CA LEU A 307 -4.45 12.83 -12.72
C LEU A 307 -5.62 13.65 -12.17
N VAL A 308 -5.34 14.64 -11.30
CA VAL A 308 -6.37 15.52 -10.73
C VAL A 308 -7.15 16.25 -11.82
N ARG A 309 -6.45 16.84 -12.80
CA ARG A 309 -7.07 17.55 -13.93
C ARG A 309 -7.89 16.62 -14.81
N LYS A 310 -7.42 15.38 -15.04
CA LYS A 310 -8.14 14.33 -15.76
C LYS A 310 -9.47 14.00 -15.08
N ILE A 311 -9.48 13.86 -13.75
CA ILE A 311 -10.71 13.64 -12.96
C ILE A 311 -11.64 14.85 -13.05
N LEU A 312 -11.12 16.07 -12.85
CA LEU A 312 -11.92 17.31 -12.87
C LEU A 312 -12.56 17.59 -14.23
N SER A 313 -11.97 17.06 -15.31
CA SER A 313 -12.45 17.18 -16.69
C SER A 313 -13.52 16.16 -17.08
N LEU A 314 -13.91 15.26 -16.18
CA LEU A 314 -14.98 14.29 -16.45
C LEU A 314 -16.32 15.00 -16.71
N PRO A 315 -17.18 14.42 -17.57
CA PRO A 315 -18.39 15.09 -18.05
C PRO A 315 -19.41 15.39 -16.95
N ASN A 316 -19.43 14.61 -15.87
CA ASN A 316 -20.31 14.82 -14.72
C ASN A 316 -19.71 15.77 -13.66
N SER A 317 -18.52 16.34 -13.91
CA SER A 317 -17.85 17.32 -13.05
C SER A 317 -17.73 16.86 -11.59
N PRO A 318 -17.09 15.71 -11.29
CA PRO A 318 -17.03 15.16 -9.95
C PRO A 318 -16.36 16.09 -8.95
N ALA A 319 -16.68 15.89 -7.67
CA ALA A 319 -15.89 16.41 -6.58
C ALA A 319 -14.56 15.67 -6.48
N VAL A 320 -13.47 16.38 -6.19
CA VAL A 320 -12.15 15.79 -5.92
C VAL A 320 -11.72 16.20 -4.52
N ILE A 321 -11.29 15.23 -3.71
CA ILE A 321 -10.79 15.43 -2.36
C ILE A 321 -9.37 14.89 -2.30
N LEU A 322 -8.41 15.71 -1.87
CA LEU A 322 -7.03 15.26 -1.70
C LEU A 322 -6.85 14.75 -0.27
N LEU A 323 -6.45 13.49 -0.12
CA LEU A 323 -6.18 12.86 1.18
C LEU A 323 -4.67 12.68 1.35
N PHE A 324 -4.13 13.21 2.44
CA PHE A 324 -2.72 13.10 2.78
C PHE A 324 -2.51 12.11 3.93
N SER A 325 -2.20 10.86 3.60
CA SER A 325 -1.76 9.82 4.53
C SER A 325 -0.40 10.13 5.16
N VAL A 326 0.07 9.29 6.09
CA VAL A 326 1.34 9.48 6.82
C VAL A 326 1.97 8.13 7.18
N PHE A 327 3.30 8.05 7.11
CA PHE A 327 4.07 6.89 7.56
C PHE A 327 4.48 6.97 9.04
N ALA A 328 4.99 5.86 9.59
CA ALA A 328 5.32 5.75 11.00
C ALA A 328 6.47 6.68 11.45
N ASP A 329 7.23 7.26 10.53
CA ASP A 329 8.26 8.28 10.77
C ASP A 329 7.73 9.72 10.64
N ASP A 330 6.40 9.89 10.60
CA ASP A 330 5.68 11.16 10.42
C ASP A 330 5.86 11.80 9.02
N TRP A 331 6.35 11.04 8.04
CA TRP A 331 6.63 11.54 6.69
C TRP A 331 5.42 11.44 5.74
N ASN A 332 5.26 12.47 4.89
CA ASN A 332 4.45 12.48 3.67
C ASN A 332 4.85 13.67 2.77
N LEU A 333 4.16 13.79 1.63
CA LEU A 333 4.41 14.78 0.59
C LEU A 333 3.35 15.89 0.52
N GLN A 334 2.59 16.12 1.58
CA GLN A 334 1.50 17.12 1.54
C GLN A 334 2.02 18.52 1.20
N ASP A 335 3.23 18.89 1.63
CA ASP A 335 3.80 20.20 1.33
C ASP A 335 4.18 20.38 -0.14
N ARG A 336 4.51 19.29 -0.85
CA ARG A 336 4.73 19.26 -2.31
C ARG A 336 3.39 19.33 -3.05
N LEU A 337 2.41 18.54 -2.61
CA LEU A 337 1.19 18.28 -3.38
C LEU A 337 0.03 19.26 -3.08
N LYS A 338 0.03 19.95 -1.93
CA LYS A 338 -1.05 20.89 -1.56
C LYS A 338 -1.25 22.04 -2.54
N ALA A 339 -0.20 22.43 -3.28
CA ALA A 339 -0.29 23.47 -4.30
C ALA A 339 -1.34 23.14 -5.38
N VAL A 340 -1.56 21.86 -5.67
CA VAL A 340 -2.62 21.38 -6.56
C VAL A 340 -4.00 21.65 -5.94
N GLY A 341 -4.20 21.31 -4.67
CA GLY A 341 -5.43 21.62 -3.95
C GLY A 341 -5.72 23.12 -3.90
N GLU A 342 -4.71 23.93 -3.60
CA GLU A 342 -4.80 25.40 -3.60
C GLU A 342 -5.17 25.96 -4.99
N ARG A 343 -4.55 25.44 -6.07
CA ARG A 343 -4.77 25.89 -7.45
C ARG A 343 -6.22 25.67 -7.92
N TYR A 344 -6.80 24.52 -7.60
CA TYR A 344 -8.14 24.15 -8.04
C TYR A 344 -9.20 24.38 -6.95
N ARG A 345 -8.82 24.94 -5.80
CA ARG A 345 -9.65 25.10 -4.60
C ARG A 345 -10.30 23.78 -4.18
N LEU A 346 -9.53 22.70 -4.14
CA LEU A 346 -10.04 21.38 -3.74
C LEU A 346 -10.03 21.23 -2.22
N PRO A 347 -11.02 20.53 -1.65
CA PRO A 347 -10.92 20.02 -0.30
C PRO A 347 -9.63 19.23 -0.05
N MET A 348 -8.98 19.51 1.08
CA MET A 348 -7.74 18.86 1.50
C MET A 348 -7.91 18.32 2.93
N VAL A 349 -7.66 17.02 3.09
CA VAL A 349 -7.72 16.32 4.38
C VAL A 349 -6.35 15.72 4.69
N SER A 350 -5.73 16.13 5.79
CA SER A 350 -4.44 15.62 6.25
C SER A 350 -4.59 14.70 7.46
N VAL A 351 -4.32 13.41 7.26
CA VAL A 351 -4.24 12.44 8.37
C VAL A 351 -3.02 12.76 9.23
N ARG A 352 -1.90 13.19 8.61
CA ARG A 352 -0.67 13.63 9.31
C ARG A 352 -0.99 14.68 10.37
N ASP A 353 -1.73 15.72 10.01
CA ASP A 353 -2.01 16.85 10.91
C ASP A 353 -2.92 16.45 12.08
N ALA A 354 -3.76 15.42 11.88
CA ALA A 354 -4.55 14.83 12.96
C ALA A 354 -3.69 14.05 13.95
N VAL A 355 -2.91 13.08 13.47
CA VAL A 355 -2.33 12.01 14.31
C VAL A 355 -0.91 12.29 14.79
N THR A 356 -0.05 12.93 13.99
CA THR A 356 1.37 13.16 14.35
C THR A 356 1.56 13.88 15.70
N PRO A 357 0.73 14.87 16.09
CA PRO A 357 0.84 15.45 17.42
C PRO A 357 0.67 14.44 18.57
N GLN A 358 -0.14 13.38 18.38
CA GLN A 358 -0.39 12.36 19.39
C GLN A 358 0.82 11.50 19.68
N PHE A 359 1.62 11.24 18.65
CA PHE A 359 2.78 10.36 18.75
C PHE A 359 3.95 10.95 19.54
N ARG A 360 3.90 12.25 19.81
CA ARG A 360 4.88 12.96 20.65
C ARG A 360 4.48 13.01 22.12
N LEU A 361 3.24 12.63 22.44
CA LEU A 361 2.71 12.62 23.80
C LEU A 361 3.01 11.30 24.50
N LYS A 362 3.26 11.35 25.81
CA LYS A 362 3.38 10.15 26.65
C LYS A 362 2.02 9.69 27.17
N PRO A 363 1.90 8.43 27.64
CA PRO A 363 0.73 8.02 28.40
C PRO A 363 0.44 9.01 29.55
N GLY A 364 -0.82 9.42 29.70
CA GLY A 364 -1.25 10.38 30.73
C GLY A 364 -1.09 11.86 30.37
N GLU A 365 -0.46 12.21 29.24
CA GLU A 365 -0.33 13.61 28.77
C GLU A 365 -1.47 14.02 27.80
N GLY A 366 -2.63 13.36 27.88
CA GLY A 366 -3.76 13.60 26.97
C GLY A 366 -3.59 12.95 25.58
N ARG A 367 -2.74 11.92 25.47
CA ARG A 367 -2.60 11.12 24.24
C ARG A 367 -3.88 10.33 23.96
N VAL A 368 -4.42 10.47 22.75
CA VAL A 368 -5.61 9.74 22.28
C VAL A 368 -5.28 8.33 21.79
N LEU A 369 -4.18 8.16 21.06
CA LEU A 369 -3.71 6.87 20.54
C LEU A 369 -2.18 6.85 20.40
N SER A 370 -1.59 5.66 20.47
CA SER A 370 -0.16 5.45 20.24
C SER A 370 0.18 5.19 18.76
N LYS A 371 1.48 5.19 18.41
CA LYS A 371 1.94 4.72 17.08
C LYS A 371 1.59 3.24 16.87
N ASN A 372 1.76 2.39 17.88
CA ASN A 372 1.37 0.97 17.78
C ASN A 372 -0.13 0.83 17.48
N GLN A 373 -1.00 1.61 18.12
CA GLN A 373 -2.43 1.50 17.85
C GLN A 373 -2.81 2.00 16.45
N PHE A 374 -2.10 2.99 15.89
CA PHE A 374 -2.37 3.51 14.55
C PHE A 374 -1.76 2.67 13.43
N PHE A 375 -0.51 2.22 13.58
CA PHE A 375 0.28 1.59 12.51
C PHE A 375 0.35 0.08 12.66
N TYR A 376 0.00 -0.65 11.61
CA TYR A 376 0.18 -2.11 11.51
C TYR A 376 1.65 -2.48 11.28
N ASP A 377 2.30 -1.76 10.36
CA ASP A 377 3.74 -1.79 10.10
C ASP A 377 4.25 -0.34 9.89
N MET A 378 5.48 -0.17 9.43
CA MET A 378 6.05 1.17 9.25
C MET A 378 5.33 2.08 8.23
N PHE A 379 4.48 1.51 7.37
CA PHE A 379 3.78 2.19 6.30
C PHE A 379 2.27 2.23 6.50
N HIS A 380 1.68 1.13 6.98
CA HIS A 380 0.26 0.86 6.85
C HIS A 380 -0.50 1.05 8.16
N PRO A 381 -1.71 1.62 8.16
CA PRO A 381 -2.55 1.72 9.36
C PRO A 381 -3.15 0.37 9.77
N THR A 382 -3.43 0.18 11.07
CA THR A 382 -4.27 -0.90 11.60
C THR A 382 -5.75 -0.66 11.29
N ASN A 383 -6.64 -1.57 11.69
CA ASN A 383 -8.09 -1.34 11.70
C ASN A 383 -8.48 -0.03 12.40
N ALA A 384 -7.86 0.26 13.54
CA ALA A 384 -8.08 1.52 14.27
C ALA A 384 -7.54 2.74 13.48
N GLY A 385 -6.36 2.61 12.84
CA GLY A 385 -5.81 3.65 11.98
C GLY A 385 -6.71 3.94 10.76
N HIS A 386 -7.25 2.90 10.11
CA HIS A 386 -8.22 3.04 9.02
C HIS A 386 -9.54 3.67 9.48
N THR A 387 -9.99 3.40 10.72
CA THR A 387 -11.12 4.12 11.33
C THR A 387 -10.81 5.62 11.49
N VAL A 388 -9.63 5.97 11.99
CA VAL A 388 -9.19 7.39 12.11
C VAL A 388 -9.19 8.08 10.75
N MET A 389 -8.65 7.44 9.71
CA MET A 389 -8.66 7.99 8.34
C MET A 389 -10.09 8.20 7.82
N SER A 390 -10.98 7.24 8.06
CA SER A 390 -12.40 7.36 7.71
C SER A 390 -13.09 8.50 8.46
N ASP A 391 -12.79 8.68 9.74
CA ASP A 391 -13.35 9.76 10.56
C ASP A 391 -12.86 11.14 10.12
N CYS A 392 -11.61 11.26 9.65
CA CYS A 392 -11.08 12.49 9.05
C CYS A 392 -11.90 12.91 7.80
N LEU A 393 -12.19 11.97 6.90
CA LEU A 393 -13.05 12.21 5.73
C LEU A 393 -14.50 12.51 6.16
N THR A 394 -15.02 11.76 7.13
CA THR A 394 -16.37 11.95 7.66
C THR A 394 -16.54 13.35 8.25
N TYR A 395 -15.57 13.82 9.04
CA TYR A 395 -15.55 15.17 9.59
C TYR A 395 -15.58 16.21 8.48
N PHE A 396 -14.77 16.06 7.43
CA PHE A 396 -14.83 16.94 6.25
C PHE A 396 -16.23 16.97 5.63
N PHE A 397 -16.85 15.81 5.36
CA PHE A 397 -18.19 15.76 4.76
C PHE A 397 -19.25 16.44 5.64
N GLU A 398 -19.20 16.24 6.96
CA GLU A 398 -20.09 16.90 7.92
C GLU A 398 -19.92 18.42 7.89
N GLN A 399 -18.68 18.92 7.87
CA GLN A 399 -18.40 20.36 7.77
C GLN A 399 -18.84 20.93 6.40
N ALA A 400 -18.63 20.20 5.31
CA ALA A 400 -19.06 20.60 3.97
C ALA A 400 -20.59 20.70 3.86
N ALA A 401 -21.33 19.79 4.50
CA ALA A 401 -22.79 19.75 4.50
C ALA A 401 -23.44 20.94 5.24
N VAL A 402 -22.82 21.44 6.31
CA VAL A 402 -23.34 22.57 7.11
C VAL A 402 -22.82 23.92 6.66
N SER A 403 -21.82 23.95 5.78
CA SER A 403 -21.27 25.19 5.23
C SER A 403 -22.31 25.91 4.36
N LYS A 404 -22.56 27.19 4.66
CA LYS A 404 -23.55 28.06 3.99
C LYS A 404 -23.00 28.72 2.72
N ASP A 405 -21.98 28.13 2.10
CA ASP A 405 -21.42 28.70 0.87
C ASP A 405 -22.31 28.36 -0.33
N ASP A 406 -23.17 29.30 -0.68
CA ASP A 406 -24.09 29.25 -1.83
C ASP A 406 -23.40 29.73 -3.12
N GLY A 407 -22.06 29.80 -3.14
CA GLY A 407 -21.27 30.17 -4.30
C GLY A 407 -21.45 29.23 -5.50
N GLU A 408 -21.21 29.75 -6.71
CA GLU A 408 -21.11 28.90 -7.89
C GLU A 408 -19.80 28.08 -7.89
N ASP A 409 -19.84 26.89 -8.50
CA ASP A 409 -18.66 26.05 -8.72
C ASP A 409 -17.51 26.85 -9.36
N PHE A 410 -16.40 26.97 -8.65
CA PHE A 410 -15.20 27.71 -9.05
C PHE A 410 -14.67 27.26 -10.42
N LEU A 411 -14.84 25.99 -10.76
CA LEU A 411 -14.32 25.37 -11.98
C LEU A 411 -15.36 25.33 -13.11
N LYS A 412 -16.55 25.94 -12.94
CA LYS A 412 -17.64 25.97 -13.93
C LYS A 412 -17.21 26.50 -15.30
N ASN A 413 -16.25 27.43 -15.32
CA ASN A 413 -15.78 28.08 -16.55
C ASN A 413 -14.48 27.47 -17.12
N GLY A 414 -14.06 26.30 -16.61
CA GLY A 414 -12.85 25.60 -17.05
C GLY A 414 -11.76 25.57 -15.97
N LEU A 415 -10.75 24.74 -16.21
CA LEU A 415 -9.62 24.59 -15.31
C LEU A 415 -8.63 25.76 -15.50
N PRO A 416 -8.09 26.35 -14.42
CA PRO A 416 -6.97 27.28 -14.54
C PRO A 416 -5.74 26.57 -15.13
N GLU A 417 -4.71 27.34 -15.49
CA GLU A 417 -3.40 26.79 -15.85
C GLU A 417 -2.88 25.87 -14.74
N PRO A 418 -2.07 24.84 -15.05
CA PRO A 418 -1.46 24.00 -14.03
C PRO A 418 -0.47 24.77 -13.15
N VAL A 419 -0.20 24.25 -11.94
CA VAL A 419 0.75 24.81 -10.98
C VAL A 419 2.10 24.09 -10.96
N ILE A 420 2.10 22.80 -11.26
CA ILE A 420 3.27 21.93 -11.44
C ILE A 420 3.40 21.53 -12.91
N GLY A 421 2.38 20.89 -13.48
CA GLY A 421 2.35 20.44 -14.87
C GLY A 421 1.07 19.67 -15.23
N ALA A 422 0.78 19.58 -16.54
CA ALA A 422 -0.39 18.86 -17.06
C ALA A 422 -0.05 18.03 -18.31
N ASP A 423 1.21 17.58 -18.42
CA ASP A 423 1.70 16.94 -19.64
C ASP A 423 0.94 15.64 -19.97
N TYR A 424 0.43 14.98 -18.91
CA TYR A 424 -0.20 13.67 -18.94
C TYR A 424 -1.71 13.70 -18.67
N GLU A 425 -2.37 14.88 -18.62
CA GLU A 425 -3.81 14.99 -18.29
C GLU A 425 -4.72 14.22 -19.29
N ARG A 426 -4.19 13.92 -20.49
CA ARG A 426 -4.84 13.14 -21.56
C ARG A 426 -4.21 11.76 -21.79
N VAL A 427 -3.33 11.30 -20.89
CA VAL A 427 -2.68 10.00 -21.01
C VAL A 427 -3.72 8.88 -21.14
N ARG A 428 -3.41 7.89 -21.97
CA ARG A 428 -4.23 6.68 -22.18
C ARG A 428 -3.36 5.44 -22.07
N LEU A 429 -3.95 4.36 -21.57
CA LEU A 429 -3.35 3.04 -21.62
C LEU A 429 -3.22 2.57 -23.07
N LEU A 430 -2.08 1.95 -23.38
CA LEU A 430 -1.82 1.14 -24.56
C LEU A 430 -1.33 -0.22 -24.08
N ASP A 431 -2.07 -1.27 -24.41
CA ASP A 431 -1.74 -2.66 -24.07
C ASP A 431 -2.16 -3.60 -25.21
N ARG A 432 -2.12 -4.93 -25.01
CA ARG A 432 -2.48 -5.90 -26.06
C ARG A 432 -3.98 -5.85 -26.43
N LYS A 433 -4.84 -5.38 -25.54
CA LYS A 433 -6.29 -5.24 -25.76
C LYS A 433 -6.60 -3.90 -26.44
N GLU A 434 -5.89 -2.84 -26.05
CA GLU A 434 -6.17 -1.47 -26.43
C GLU A 434 -5.00 -0.83 -27.17
N LEU A 435 -5.04 -0.91 -28.51
CA LEU A 435 -4.06 -0.25 -29.38
C LEU A 435 -4.65 1.03 -29.98
N PRO A 436 -3.97 2.19 -29.88
CA PRO A 436 -4.40 3.40 -30.56
C PRO A 436 -4.39 3.25 -32.08
N GLU A 437 -5.28 3.98 -32.73
CA GLU A 437 -5.29 4.08 -34.19
C GLU A 437 -3.94 4.56 -34.71
N GLY A 438 -3.37 3.83 -35.67
CA GLY A 438 -2.08 4.14 -36.27
C GLY A 438 -0.86 3.64 -35.49
N ALA A 439 -1.02 3.06 -34.30
CA ALA A 439 0.08 2.36 -33.65
C ALA A 439 0.37 1.01 -34.32
N LEU A 440 1.65 0.68 -34.46
CA LEU A 440 2.11 -0.59 -35.00
C LEU A 440 2.93 -1.31 -33.94
N VAL A 441 2.55 -2.56 -33.63
CA VAL A 441 3.27 -3.42 -32.69
C VAL A 441 3.80 -4.64 -33.42
N SER A 442 5.10 -4.87 -33.33
CA SER A 442 5.75 -6.14 -33.66
C SER A 442 6.27 -6.75 -32.37
N THR A 443 5.75 -7.91 -31.98
CA THR A 443 6.05 -8.48 -30.65
C THR A 443 7.44 -9.10 -30.55
N GLY A 444 8.04 -9.53 -31.66
CA GLY A 444 9.32 -10.24 -31.65
C GLY A 444 9.28 -11.46 -30.72
N GLY A 445 10.26 -11.56 -29.82
CA GLY A 445 10.30 -12.58 -28.76
C GLY A 445 9.34 -12.33 -27.59
N PHE A 446 8.70 -11.17 -27.49
CA PHE A 446 7.75 -10.81 -26.42
C PHE A 446 6.32 -11.26 -26.78
N CYS A 447 6.16 -12.51 -27.22
CA CYS A 447 4.90 -13.03 -27.75
C CYS A 447 4.05 -13.79 -26.72
N TRP A 448 4.57 -14.00 -25.50
CA TRP A 448 3.86 -14.70 -24.43
C TRP A 448 3.00 -13.73 -23.61
N THR A 449 2.12 -14.28 -22.78
CA THR A 449 1.38 -13.55 -21.75
C THR A 449 1.90 -14.00 -20.40
N ASP A 450 2.13 -13.03 -19.53
CA ASP A 450 2.44 -13.25 -18.12
C ASP A 450 1.16 -13.24 -17.30
N ASP A 451 0.92 -14.31 -16.54
CA ASP A 451 -0.21 -14.43 -15.62
C ASP A 451 0.23 -14.23 -14.16
N ASN A 452 1.54 -14.13 -13.90
CA ASN A 452 2.10 -13.87 -12.57
C ASN A 452 2.29 -12.37 -12.37
N LEU A 453 1.18 -11.68 -12.10
CA LEU A 453 1.08 -10.22 -12.09
C LEU A 453 0.84 -9.68 -10.68
N GLN A 454 1.14 -8.41 -10.49
CA GLN A 454 0.67 -7.72 -9.29
C GLN A 454 -0.86 -7.78 -9.31
N ALA A 455 -1.48 -8.19 -8.21
CA ALA A 455 -2.92 -8.34 -8.14
C ALA A 455 -3.43 -7.78 -6.81
N VAL A 456 -4.60 -7.14 -6.84
CA VAL A 456 -5.11 -6.35 -5.71
C VAL A 456 -6.60 -6.59 -5.47
N GLU A 457 -7.00 -6.51 -4.22
CA GLU A 457 -8.40 -6.48 -3.81
C GLU A 457 -9.03 -5.14 -4.23
N MET A 458 -10.06 -5.21 -5.07
CA MET A 458 -10.83 -4.03 -5.49
C MET A 458 -12.23 -4.04 -4.88
N ASP A 459 -12.81 -2.85 -4.76
CA ASP A 459 -14.18 -2.65 -4.26
C ASP A 459 -14.44 -3.34 -2.90
N GLU A 460 -15.42 -4.24 -2.83
CA GLU A 460 -15.76 -5.00 -1.61
C GLU A 460 -15.25 -6.45 -1.66
N GLU A 461 -14.47 -6.80 -2.69
CA GLU A 461 -14.07 -8.18 -2.98
C GLU A 461 -12.71 -8.53 -2.34
N LEU A 462 -12.61 -9.77 -1.81
CA LEU A 462 -11.33 -10.36 -1.39
C LEU A 462 -10.58 -11.00 -2.56
N ALA A 463 -11.27 -11.29 -3.67
CA ALA A 463 -10.65 -11.84 -4.86
C ALA A 463 -9.68 -10.82 -5.47
N LEU A 464 -8.46 -11.29 -5.77
CA LEU A 464 -7.43 -10.46 -6.36
C LEU A 464 -7.74 -10.19 -7.84
N THR A 465 -7.66 -8.92 -8.22
CA THR A 465 -7.75 -8.45 -9.61
C THR A 465 -6.33 -8.26 -10.14
N PRO A 466 -5.90 -8.97 -11.19
CA PRO A 466 -4.57 -8.80 -11.77
C PRO A 466 -4.45 -7.46 -12.51
N GLU A 467 -3.37 -6.76 -12.23
CA GLU A 467 -3.01 -5.48 -12.84
C GLU A 467 -2.29 -5.71 -14.17
N PHE A 468 -2.78 -5.07 -15.24
CA PHE A 468 -2.22 -5.15 -16.60
C PHE A 468 -2.14 -6.58 -17.19
N PRO A 469 -3.27 -7.31 -17.28
CA PRO A 469 -3.31 -8.68 -17.80
C PRO A 469 -3.03 -8.77 -19.31
N ASN A 470 -3.17 -7.68 -20.05
CA ASN A 470 -2.98 -7.67 -21.51
C ASN A 470 -1.53 -7.28 -21.87
N ASN A 471 -0.56 -7.99 -21.30
CA ASN A 471 0.87 -7.66 -21.38
C ASN A 471 1.59 -8.33 -22.56
N TRP A 472 2.90 -8.09 -22.69
CA TRP A 472 3.82 -8.80 -23.58
C TRP A 472 5.02 -9.34 -22.80
N MET A 473 5.10 -10.67 -22.73
CA MET A 473 6.14 -11.38 -22.00
C MET A 473 7.14 -12.02 -22.96
N TYR A 474 8.42 -11.85 -22.66
CA TYR A 474 9.51 -12.66 -23.17
C TYR A 474 9.77 -13.82 -22.20
N ASP A 475 9.92 -15.03 -22.72
CA ASP A 475 10.24 -16.23 -21.96
C ASP A 475 11.30 -17.05 -22.72
N GLY A 476 12.57 -16.84 -22.33
CA GLY A 476 13.72 -17.43 -23.01
C GLY A 476 13.91 -18.93 -22.76
N GLU A 477 13.23 -19.50 -21.77
CA GLU A 477 13.23 -20.95 -21.53
C GLU A 477 12.23 -21.67 -22.43
N LYS A 478 11.04 -21.07 -22.66
CA LYS A 478 10.06 -21.59 -23.61
C LYS A 478 10.54 -21.48 -25.05
N GLU A 479 10.94 -20.28 -25.47
CA GLU A 479 11.41 -20.07 -26.83
C GLU A 479 12.35 -18.86 -26.91
N LYS A 480 13.61 -19.13 -27.25
CA LYS A 480 14.59 -18.05 -27.45
C LYS A 480 14.42 -17.42 -28.83
N ARG A 481 13.90 -16.19 -28.85
CA ARG A 481 13.75 -15.33 -30.05
C ARG A 481 14.43 -13.98 -29.80
N ASP A 482 15.53 -13.73 -30.49
CA ASP A 482 16.31 -12.50 -30.28
C ASP A 482 15.67 -11.26 -30.95
N GLU A 483 14.56 -11.43 -31.68
CA GLU A 483 13.80 -10.32 -32.27
C GLU A 483 13.21 -9.40 -31.19
N PRO A 484 13.43 -8.07 -31.28
CA PRO A 484 12.94 -7.13 -30.29
C PRO A 484 11.41 -6.96 -30.38
N PHE A 485 10.80 -6.57 -29.27
CA PHE A 485 9.51 -5.88 -29.31
C PHE A 485 9.70 -4.51 -29.96
N VAL A 486 8.83 -4.13 -30.89
CA VAL A 486 8.84 -2.83 -31.58
C VAL A 486 7.46 -2.19 -31.51
N LEU A 487 7.39 -0.96 -31.01
CA LEU A 487 6.20 -0.11 -31.02
C LEU A 487 6.49 1.14 -31.86
N GLU A 488 5.71 1.37 -32.91
CA GLU A 488 5.66 2.64 -33.63
C GLU A 488 4.41 3.42 -33.24
N LEU A 489 4.56 4.67 -32.84
CA LEU A 489 3.47 5.50 -32.31
C LEU A 489 3.72 6.98 -32.61
N PHE A 490 2.65 7.75 -32.88
CA PHE A 490 2.69 9.21 -32.87
C PHE A 490 2.25 9.73 -31.51
N CYS A 491 3.18 10.29 -30.74
CA CYS A 491 2.91 10.78 -29.38
C CYS A 491 3.86 11.91 -29.02
N ARG A 492 3.54 12.66 -27.96
CA ARG A 492 4.45 13.64 -27.34
C ARG A 492 5.03 13.16 -26.02
N ALA A 493 4.36 12.22 -25.35
CA ALA A 493 4.81 11.62 -24.11
C ALA A 493 4.53 10.13 -24.12
N LEU A 494 5.43 9.35 -23.55
CA LEU A 494 5.32 7.90 -23.45
C LEU A 494 5.95 7.41 -22.15
N VAL A 495 5.18 6.62 -21.41
CA VAL A 495 5.59 5.91 -20.20
C VAL A 495 5.54 4.41 -20.51
N ILE A 496 6.59 3.66 -20.24
CA ILE A 496 6.54 2.20 -20.26
C ILE A 496 6.16 1.70 -18.87
N VAL A 497 5.30 0.69 -18.80
CA VAL A 497 5.03 -0.05 -17.57
C VAL A 497 5.62 -1.44 -17.75
N PHE A 498 6.55 -1.84 -16.89
CA PHE A 498 7.12 -3.18 -16.89
C PHE A 498 7.03 -3.83 -15.51
N LYS A 499 7.12 -5.16 -15.49
CA LYS A 499 7.00 -5.95 -14.26
C LYS A 499 8.34 -6.00 -13.53
N ASP A 500 8.35 -5.59 -12.27
CA ASP A 500 9.40 -5.94 -11.30
C ASP A 500 9.09 -7.32 -10.69
N SER A 501 10.11 -8.07 -10.28
CA SER A 501 10.02 -9.41 -9.72
C SER A 501 11.27 -9.75 -8.92
N GLY A 502 11.08 -10.29 -7.72
CA GLY A 502 12.17 -10.84 -6.91
C GLY A 502 12.68 -12.21 -7.38
N GLU A 503 12.08 -12.80 -8.42
CA GLU A 503 12.40 -14.15 -8.87
C GLU A 503 13.72 -14.21 -9.65
N VAL A 504 14.51 -15.26 -9.39
CA VAL A 504 15.81 -15.48 -10.06
C VAL A 504 15.69 -15.58 -11.58
N LYS A 505 14.53 -15.98 -12.12
CA LYS A 505 14.29 -16.11 -13.56
C LYS A 505 13.95 -14.78 -14.24
N ALA A 506 13.69 -13.70 -13.50
CA ALA A 506 13.52 -12.38 -14.08
C ALA A 506 14.87 -11.88 -14.65
N GLY A 507 14.82 -11.15 -15.76
CA GLY A 507 16.02 -10.67 -16.45
C GLY A 507 15.81 -9.26 -16.98
N ARG A 508 16.92 -8.57 -17.27
CA ARG A 508 16.89 -7.15 -17.64
C ARG A 508 16.63 -6.96 -19.13
N ALA A 509 15.92 -5.91 -19.50
CA ALA A 509 15.69 -5.54 -20.91
C ALA A 509 16.19 -4.12 -21.23
N ASP A 510 16.86 -3.96 -22.36
CA ASP A 510 17.29 -2.66 -22.87
C ASP A 510 16.18 -2.03 -23.71
N VAL A 511 15.82 -0.79 -23.36
CA VAL A 511 14.78 -0.01 -24.03
C VAL A 511 15.42 1.10 -24.86
N PHE A 512 15.04 1.20 -26.13
CA PHE A 512 15.53 2.17 -27.09
C PHE A 512 14.37 3.01 -27.61
N VAL A 513 14.61 4.31 -27.83
CA VAL A 513 13.69 5.22 -28.52
C VAL A 513 14.44 5.84 -29.69
N ASP A 514 13.91 5.71 -30.89
CA ASP A 514 14.48 6.22 -32.14
C ASP A 514 15.94 5.77 -32.36
N GLY A 515 16.22 4.52 -31.99
CA GLY A 515 17.55 3.90 -32.10
C GLY A 515 18.53 4.26 -30.97
N VAL A 516 18.14 5.13 -30.04
CA VAL A 516 18.98 5.53 -28.89
C VAL A 516 18.54 4.78 -27.63
N LYS A 517 19.48 4.11 -26.96
CA LYS A 517 19.20 3.45 -25.68
C LYS A 517 18.79 4.48 -24.63
N LYS A 518 17.61 4.30 -24.03
CA LYS A 518 17.08 5.17 -22.97
C LYS A 518 17.41 4.64 -21.59
N LEU A 519 17.16 3.35 -21.36
CA LEU A 519 17.40 2.72 -20.07
C LEU A 519 17.59 1.20 -20.22
N THR A 520 18.08 0.60 -19.15
CA THR A 520 18.01 -0.85 -18.92
C THR A 520 16.96 -1.04 -17.83
N ALA A 521 15.84 -1.67 -18.17
CA ALA A 521 14.75 -1.98 -17.27
C ALA A 521 15.18 -3.19 -16.45
N ASP A 522 15.47 -2.96 -15.18
CA ASP A 522 15.90 -3.99 -14.25
C ASP A 522 14.70 -4.39 -13.38
N PRO A 523 14.19 -5.63 -13.51
CA PRO A 523 13.03 -6.06 -12.74
C PRO A 523 13.39 -6.45 -11.30
N HIS A 524 14.55 -6.08 -10.76
CA HIS A 524 14.93 -6.45 -9.38
C HIS A 524 15.07 -5.24 -8.45
N ILE A 525 14.66 -4.05 -8.90
CA ILE A 525 14.85 -2.80 -8.14
C ILE A 525 13.93 -2.78 -6.92
N ASN A 526 12.64 -3.09 -7.11
CA ASN A 526 11.71 -3.26 -6.00
C ASN A 526 11.87 -4.65 -5.35
N GLY A 527 12.11 -5.69 -6.17
CA GLY A 527 12.42 -7.04 -5.70
C GLY A 527 11.19 -7.86 -5.28
N TRP A 528 10.01 -7.48 -5.78
CA TRP A 528 8.74 -8.22 -5.64
C TRP A 528 7.84 -7.89 -6.83
N ILE A 529 6.76 -8.65 -7.03
CA ILE A 529 5.88 -8.49 -8.19
C ILE A 529 5.17 -7.13 -8.16
N HIS A 530 5.65 -6.19 -8.98
CA HIS A 530 5.21 -4.79 -8.94
C HIS A 530 5.13 -4.16 -10.33
N CYS A 531 4.15 -3.28 -10.54
CA CYS A 531 3.99 -2.51 -11.77
C CYS A 531 4.86 -1.24 -11.73
N ASN A 532 5.93 -1.20 -12.53
CA ASN A 532 6.88 -0.10 -12.54
C ASN A 532 6.69 0.82 -13.77
N PRO A 533 6.10 2.03 -13.61
CA PRO A 533 6.05 3.02 -14.67
C PRO A 533 7.41 3.74 -14.81
N VAL A 534 7.85 3.99 -16.04
CA VAL A 534 9.05 4.79 -16.34
C VAL A 534 8.86 5.62 -17.60
N ILE A 535 9.24 6.90 -17.55
CA ILE A 535 9.11 7.85 -18.66
C ILE A 535 10.18 7.61 -19.73
N LEU A 536 9.74 7.30 -20.95
CA LEU A 536 10.62 7.13 -22.11
C LEU A 536 10.73 8.39 -22.97
N ILE A 537 9.62 9.11 -23.11
CA ILE A 537 9.46 10.28 -23.99
C ILE A 537 8.71 11.36 -23.22
N GLN A 538 9.22 12.58 -23.26
CA GLN A 538 8.54 13.79 -22.80
C GLN A 538 8.97 14.95 -23.70
N GLU A 539 8.12 15.33 -24.65
CA GLU A 539 8.38 16.34 -25.66
C GLU A 539 7.23 17.37 -25.73
N LYS A 540 7.53 18.54 -26.30
CA LYS A 540 6.54 19.63 -26.43
C LYS A 540 5.51 19.35 -27.53
N GLU A 541 5.94 18.75 -28.63
CA GLU A 541 5.12 18.46 -29.81
C GLU A 541 5.10 16.96 -30.06
N ALA A 542 3.97 16.46 -30.55
CA ALA A 542 3.84 15.06 -30.90
C ALA A 542 4.56 14.77 -32.21
N LYS A 543 5.29 13.65 -32.26
CA LYS A 543 5.91 13.14 -33.48
C LYS A 543 5.90 11.62 -33.51
N LYS A 544 6.27 11.04 -34.66
CA LYS A 544 6.40 9.59 -34.79
C LYS A 544 7.67 9.14 -34.08
N HIS A 545 7.52 8.15 -33.21
CA HIS A 545 8.60 7.49 -32.48
C HIS A 545 8.61 6.00 -32.77
N VAL A 546 9.80 5.39 -32.66
CA VAL A 546 9.99 3.93 -32.69
C VAL A 546 10.64 3.50 -31.39
N VAL A 547 9.90 2.72 -30.58
CA VAL A 547 10.40 2.12 -29.34
C VAL A 547 10.78 0.68 -29.59
N GLN A 548 11.94 0.26 -29.10
CA GLN A 548 12.37 -1.13 -29.15
C GLN A 548 12.75 -1.63 -27.76
N VAL A 549 12.26 -2.82 -27.39
CA VAL A 549 12.65 -3.52 -26.16
C VAL A 549 13.31 -4.84 -26.54
N ARG A 550 14.49 -5.10 -25.98
CA ARG A 550 15.24 -6.36 -26.21
C ARG A 550 15.84 -6.85 -24.90
N MET A 551 15.95 -8.15 -24.71
CA MET A 551 16.67 -8.69 -23.56
C MET A 551 18.12 -8.20 -23.56
N SER A 552 18.64 -7.87 -22.37
CA SER A 552 20.01 -7.42 -22.21
C SER A 552 21.00 -8.55 -22.51
N ALA A 553 22.24 -8.19 -22.85
CA ALA A 553 23.28 -9.17 -23.14
C ALA A 553 23.45 -10.16 -21.97
N GLY A 554 23.34 -11.46 -22.26
CA GLY A 554 23.43 -12.54 -21.27
C GLY A 554 22.09 -12.95 -20.64
N GLU A 555 21.03 -12.17 -20.79
CA GLU A 555 19.71 -12.43 -20.16
C GLU A 555 18.75 -13.22 -21.06
N GLY A 556 19.20 -13.73 -22.21
CA GLY A 556 18.32 -14.35 -23.21
C GLY A 556 17.62 -15.66 -22.78
N LYS A 557 17.93 -16.21 -21.60
CA LYS A 557 17.22 -17.35 -20.99
C LYS A 557 16.26 -16.94 -19.88
N LYS A 558 16.17 -15.64 -19.57
CA LYS A 558 15.33 -15.09 -18.49
C LYS A 558 13.96 -14.71 -19.02
N GLU A 559 13.13 -14.21 -18.12
CA GLU A 559 11.81 -13.63 -18.39
C GLU A 559 11.83 -12.11 -18.23
N PHE A 560 11.05 -11.40 -19.05
CA PHE A 560 10.76 -9.97 -18.87
C PHE A 560 9.37 -9.65 -19.42
N THR A 561 8.62 -8.80 -18.72
CA THR A 561 7.24 -8.49 -19.08
C THR A 561 7.05 -6.99 -19.24
N ILE A 562 6.65 -6.59 -20.44
CA ILE A 562 6.11 -5.26 -20.73
C ILE A 562 4.62 -5.32 -20.41
N LEU A 563 4.22 -4.67 -19.33
CA LEU A 563 2.83 -4.66 -18.86
C LEU A 563 1.93 -3.78 -19.75
N GLY A 564 2.48 -2.69 -20.27
CA GLY A 564 1.79 -1.77 -21.15
C GLY A 564 2.54 -0.46 -21.29
N PHE A 565 1.86 0.55 -21.84
CA PHE A 565 2.37 1.90 -21.98
C PHE A 565 1.29 2.93 -21.63
N GLY A 566 1.70 4.09 -21.13
CA GLY A 566 0.87 5.29 -21.08
C GLY A 566 1.32 6.26 -22.18
N TYR A 567 0.42 6.71 -23.05
CA TYR A 567 0.75 7.65 -24.13
C TYR A 567 -0.15 8.89 -24.16
N VAL A 568 0.39 10.01 -24.66
CA VAL A 568 -0.33 11.29 -24.87
C VAL A 568 -0.24 11.76 -26.30
#